data_AF-A0A7C9DEF2-F1
#
_entry.id   AF-A0A7C9DEF2-F1
#
_cell.length_a   1.000
_cell.length_b   1.000
_cell.length_c   1.000
_cell.angle_alpha   90.00
_cell.angle_beta   90.00
_cell.angle_gamma   90.00
#
_symmetry.space_group_name_H-M   'P 1'
#
loop_
_entity.id
_entity.type
_entity.pdbx_description
1 polymer ?
#
loop_
_entity_poly.entity_id
_entity_poly.type
_entity_poly.pdbx_seq_one_letter_code
_entity_poly.pdbx_strand_id
1 'polypeptide(L)'
;MYLFSLPLIPPFVLRQTGSETNPSKFKSMLAAEFTPILFTCIGVVLLSWAWKILNWVWLKPRKLEKQLRQRGLDGNRYRFLRGDMKDSSRMRSEEREKPIPFTHDYFRRVLPFLHQLLDKYGKNCFIWLGPVPAINITEPELIREALTRTNEFQKPKLNPLIGLLAPGLVSYEGEKWAMHRKLINPAFHMEKLKLMLTAFSMSIVETVKKWEKTISVTGSSEIDVWPHLTTLSADVISRAAFGSSYEEGRRIFELLKEQTEITVRLFQSVYLPGWKYLPTKTNKRMKEINAEIQRLLKGIIDKRRKAMEAGELVKDDLLGILMESNFKETQSHDINKQHPGMSFQDMIDECKLFYFAGQETTSVLLVWTMILLSKHQDWQKRAREEVLAKFGKNQPEFDGLNHLKTVSYFHNYTPFSYLGVSATC
;
A
#
# COMPACT_ATOMS: atom_id res chain seq x y z
N MET A 1 -4.63 -33.57 -19.08
CA MET A 1 -4.39 -34.99 -19.37
C MET A 1 -2.88 -35.22 -19.47
N TYR A 2 -2.20 -35.32 -18.34
CA TYR A 2 -0.82 -35.81 -18.23
C TYR A 2 -0.82 -36.69 -16.98
N LEU A 3 -0.98 -38.00 -17.23
CA LEU A 3 -0.96 -39.04 -16.21
C LEU A 3 0.48 -39.18 -15.71
N PHE A 4 0.67 -39.08 -14.40
CA PHE A 4 1.88 -39.50 -13.72
C PHE A 4 2.10 -40.99 -13.98
N SER A 5 3.09 -41.32 -14.80
CA SER A 5 3.64 -42.66 -14.92
C SER A 5 4.51 -42.95 -13.69
N LEU A 6 4.02 -43.83 -12.80
CA LEU A 6 4.84 -44.50 -11.78
C LEU A 6 6.01 -45.22 -12.48
N PRO A 7 7.24 -45.19 -11.91
CA PRO A 7 8.34 -45.92 -12.49
C PRO A 7 8.08 -47.42 -12.33
N LEU A 8 7.99 -48.12 -13.45
CA LEU A 8 8.01 -49.57 -13.55
C LEU A 8 9.27 -50.10 -12.84
N ILE A 9 9.06 -50.92 -11.81
CA ILE A 9 10.11 -51.74 -11.19
C ILE A 9 10.69 -52.64 -12.29
N PRO A 10 12.02 -52.63 -12.54
CA PRO A 10 12.60 -53.48 -13.58
C PRO A 10 12.42 -54.97 -13.24
N PRO A 11 12.18 -55.88 -14.21
CA PRO A 11 11.84 -57.28 -13.95
C PRO A 11 13.03 -58.16 -13.52
N PHE A 12 14.12 -57.59 -13.01
CA PHE A 12 15.35 -58.34 -12.76
C PHE A 12 15.49 -58.92 -11.34
N VAL A 13 14.55 -58.64 -10.42
CA VAL A 13 14.66 -59.07 -9.01
C VAL A 13 13.84 -60.33 -8.67
N LEU A 14 13.00 -60.84 -9.58
CA LEU A 14 12.13 -62.01 -9.30
C LEU A 14 12.68 -63.36 -9.79
N ARG A 15 13.99 -63.51 -10.00
CA ARG A 15 14.54 -64.80 -10.48
C ARG A 15 15.82 -65.30 -9.81
N GLN A 16 16.01 -65.01 -8.52
CA GLN A 16 16.90 -65.81 -7.68
C GLN A 16 16.61 -65.51 -6.20
N THR A 17 15.80 -66.34 -5.55
CA THR A 17 15.96 -66.80 -4.16
C THR A 17 14.73 -67.61 -3.77
N GLY A 18 14.81 -68.94 -3.87
CA GLY A 18 14.05 -69.81 -2.99
C GLY A 18 14.77 -69.87 -1.65
N SER A 19 14.46 -68.94 -0.74
CA SER A 19 14.71 -69.04 0.71
C SER A 19 14.17 -67.76 1.37
N GLU A 20 13.41 -67.91 2.46
CA GLU A 20 12.92 -66.89 3.39
C GLU A 20 13.40 -65.44 3.11
N THR A 21 12.54 -64.65 2.46
CA THR A 21 12.79 -63.22 2.26
C THR A 21 12.65 -62.50 3.60
N ASN A 22 13.78 -62.29 4.28
CA ASN A 22 13.85 -61.45 5.47
C ASN A 22 13.50 -60.00 5.08
N PRO A 23 12.36 -59.44 5.54
CA PRO A 23 11.88 -58.12 5.12
C PRO A 23 12.85 -56.97 5.47
N SER A 24 13.79 -57.20 6.39
CA SER A 24 14.87 -56.25 6.70
C SER A 24 15.89 -56.12 5.56
N LYS A 25 16.24 -57.23 4.89
CA LYS A 25 17.21 -57.26 3.78
C LYS A 25 16.67 -56.55 2.55
N PHE A 26 15.40 -56.77 2.22
CA PHE A 26 14.72 -56.11 1.10
C PHE A 26 14.60 -54.58 1.31
N LYS A 27 14.26 -54.13 2.53
CA LYS A 27 14.28 -52.71 2.89
C LYS A 27 15.67 -52.09 2.79
N SER A 28 16.71 -52.82 3.21
CA SER A 28 18.10 -52.32 3.12
C SER A 28 18.59 -52.19 1.68
N MET A 29 18.17 -53.10 0.79
CA MET A 29 18.54 -53.09 -0.63
C MET A 29 17.84 -51.94 -1.38
N LEU A 30 16.53 -51.75 -1.15
CA LEU A 30 15.81 -50.58 -1.67
C LEU A 30 16.41 -49.28 -1.13
N ALA A 31 16.73 -49.19 0.15
CA ALA A 31 17.37 -48.00 0.72
C ALA A 31 18.74 -47.71 0.06
N ALA A 32 19.54 -48.74 -0.26
CA ALA A 32 20.83 -48.57 -0.92
C ALA A 32 20.74 -48.07 -2.37
N GLU A 33 19.68 -48.42 -3.11
CA GLU A 33 19.46 -47.94 -4.48
C GLU A 33 18.77 -46.57 -4.54
N PHE A 34 17.83 -46.28 -3.63
CA PHE A 34 17.11 -45.02 -3.62
C PHE A 34 17.89 -43.86 -2.98
N THR A 35 18.85 -44.14 -2.09
CA THR A 35 19.70 -43.10 -1.47
C THR A 35 20.56 -42.31 -2.48
N PRO A 36 21.32 -42.91 -3.42
CA PRO A 36 22.10 -42.14 -4.40
C PRO A 36 21.21 -41.34 -5.36
N ILE A 37 20.04 -41.87 -5.74
CA ILE A 37 19.06 -41.14 -6.55
C ILE A 37 18.51 -39.93 -5.78
N LEU A 38 18.23 -40.07 -4.49
CA LEU A 38 17.80 -38.97 -3.64
C LEU A 38 18.90 -37.89 -3.52
N PHE A 39 20.15 -38.28 -3.27
CA PHE A 39 21.28 -37.33 -3.17
C PHE A 39 21.55 -36.59 -4.48
N THR A 40 21.47 -37.27 -5.63
CA THR A 40 21.62 -36.64 -6.96
C THR A 40 20.47 -35.66 -7.24
N CYS A 41 19.22 -36.04 -6.95
CA CYS A 41 18.08 -35.14 -7.05
C CYS A 41 18.23 -33.89 -6.16
N ILE A 42 18.66 -34.06 -4.90
CA ILE A 42 18.95 -32.95 -3.99
C ILE A 42 20.07 -32.07 -4.56
N GLY A 43 21.15 -32.67 -5.07
CA GLY A 43 22.26 -31.95 -5.68
C GLY A 43 21.84 -31.10 -6.88
N VAL A 44 21.03 -31.64 -7.79
CA VAL A 44 20.48 -30.91 -8.95
C VAL A 44 19.61 -29.75 -8.50
N VAL A 45 18.76 -29.96 -7.49
CA VAL A 45 17.93 -28.90 -6.91
C VAL A 45 18.81 -27.80 -6.32
N LEU A 46 19.80 -28.14 -5.49
CA LEU A 46 20.71 -27.16 -4.88
C LEU A 46 21.50 -26.38 -5.93
N LEU A 47 22.00 -27.03 -6.98
CA LEU A 47 22.71 -26.38 -8.07
C LEU A 47 21.79 -25.43 -8.86
N SER A 48 20.54 -25.85 -9.12
CA SER A 48 19.52 -25.00 -9.75
C SER A 48 19.21 -23.76 -8.91
N TRP A 49 19.08 -23.92 -7.58
CA TRP A 49 18.90 -22.80 -6.66
C TRP A 49 20.13 -21.87 -6.62
N ALA A 50 21.32 -22.42 -6.54
CA ALA A 50 22.57 -21.65 -6.56
C ALA A 50 22.70 -20.85 -7.87
N TRP A 51 22.39 -21.45 -9.01
CA TRP A 51 22.38 -20.77 -10.30
C TRP A 51 21.34 -19.65 -10.37
N LYS A 52 20.11 -19.89 -9.88
CA LYS A 52 19.07 -18.86 -9.80
C LYS A 52 19.50 -17.68 -8.93
N ILE A 53 20.13 -17.95 -7.78
CA ILE A 53 20.64 -16.92 -6.87
C ILE A 53 21.79 -16.14 -7.53
N LEU A 54 22.77 -16.83 -8.13
CA LEU A 54 23.88 -16.19 -8.85
C LEU A 54 23.37 -15.29 -9.98
N ASN A 55 22.40 -15.79 -10.76
CA ASN A 55 21.80 -15.02 -11.83
C ASN A 55 21.05 -13.79 -11.30
N TRP A 56 20.26 -13.95 -10.23
CA TRP A 56 19.48 -12.88 -9.62
C TRP A 56 20.34 -11.79 -8.98
N VAL A 57 21.38 -12.14 -8.21
CA VAL A 57 22.20 -11.18 -7.46
C VAL A 57 23.39 -10.66 -8.26
N TRP A 58 23.88 -11.35 -9.29
CA TRP A 58 25.12 -10.95 -9.97
C TRP A 58 24.98 -10.76 -11.47
N LEU A 59 24.58 -11.81 -12.20
CA LEU A 59 24.63 -11.80 -13.66
C LEU A 59 23.59 -10.84 -14.25
N LYS A 60 22.34 -10.93 -13.78
CA LYS A 60 21.24 -10.09 -14.26
C LYS A 60 21.46 -8.60 -13.94
N PRO A 61 21.82 -8.19 -12.70
CA PRO A 61 22.12 -6.79 -12.41
C PRO A 61 23.24 -6.23 -13.29
N ARG A 62 24.35 -6.96 -13.47
CA ARG A 62 25.45 -6.51 -14.34
C ARG A 62 25.05 -6.37 -15.81
N LYS A 63 24.24 -7.30 -16.31
CA LYS A 63 23.70 -7.24 -17.68
C LYS A 63 22.80 -6.00 -17.85
N LEU A 64 21.89 -5.77 -16.90
CA LEU A 64 20.99 -4.60 -16.93
C LEU A 64 21.77 -3.29 -16.81
N GLU A 65 22.79 -3.23 -15.94
CA GLU A 65 23.65 -2.05 -15.81
C GLU A 65 24.29 -1.68 -17.16
N LYS A 66 24.86 -2.68 -17.86
CA LYS A 66 25.46 -2.46 -19.18
C LYS A 66 24.44 -1.95 -20.19
N GLN A 67 23.22 -2.53 -20.19
CA GLN A 67 22.15 -2.11 -21.10
C GLN A 67 21.67 -0.68 -20.82
N LEU A 68 21.52 -0.30 -19.56
CA LEU A 68 21.12 1.06 -19.16
C LEU A 68 22.15 2.09 -19.61
N ARG A 69 23.44 1.82 -19.35
CA ARG A 69 24.54 2.70 -19.78
C ARG A 69 24.66 2.82 -21.29
N GLN A 70 24.45 1.73 -22.03
CA GLN A 70 24.41 1.77 -23.50
C GLN A 70 23.27 2.63 -24.05
N ARG A 71 22.19 2.79 -23.28
CA ARG A 71 21.05 3.66 -23.63
C ARG A 71 21.23 5.10 -23.13
N GLY A 72 22.41 5.47 -22.63
CA GLY A 72 22.72 6.82 -22.15
C GLY A 72 22.18 7.15 -20.76
N LEU A 73 21.73 6.15 -20.00
CA LEU A 73 21.33 6.33 -18.60
C LEU A 73 22.55 6.15 -17.69
N ASP A 74 22.74 7.09 -16.78
CA ASP A 74 23.82 7.05 -15.81
C ASP A 74 23.34 6.82 -14.38
N GLY A 75 24.26 6.38 -13.52
CA GLY A 75 23.92 6.02 -12.15
C GLY A 75 25.08 5.34 -11.44
N ASN A 76 24.87 5.05 -10.16
CA ASN A 76 25.83 4.30 -9.36
C ASN A 76 26.05 2.89 -9.93
N ARG A 77 27.28 2.39 -9.80
CA ARG A 77 27.58 1.00 -10.14
C ARG A 77 26.83 0.05 -9.21
N TYR A 78 26.39 -1.08 -9.72
CA TYR A 78 25.71 -2.07 -8.91
C TYR A 78 26.58 -2.56 -7.76
N ARG A 79 26.04 -2.51 -6.53
CA ARG A 79 26.66 -3.07 -5.33
C ARG A 79 25.95 -4.36 -4.94
N PHE A 80 26.73 -5.43 -4.78
CA PHE A 80 26.23 -6.78 -4.54
C PHE A 80 25.12 -6.81 -3.47
N LEU A 81 23.97 -7.37 -3.84
CA LEU A 81 22.74 -7.52 -3.06
C LEU A 81 22.06 -6.23 -2.63
N ARG A 82 22.82 -5.25 -2.12
CA ARG A 82 22.33 -4.05 -1.46
C ARG A 82 21.93 -2.94 -2.42
N GLY A 83 22.60 -2.85 -3.58
CA GLY A 83 22.45 -1.70 -4.46
C GLY A 83 22.72 -0.39 -3.72
N ASP A 84 21.81 0.56 -3.87
CA ASP A 84 21.86 1.88 -3.25
C ASP A 84 21.06 1.99 -1.93
N MET A 85 20.36 0.91 -1.54
CA MET A 85 19.40 0.93 -0.42
C MET A 85 20.04 1.35 0.90
N LYS A 86 21.27 0.91 1.17
CA LYS A 86 21.98 1.25 2.42
C LYS A 86 22.31 2.74 2.49
N ASP A 87 22.82 3.31 1.40
CA ASP A 87 23.18 4.73 1.36
C ASP A 87 21.92 5.61 1.41
N SER A 88 20.88 5.23 0.65
CA SER A 88 19.59 5.90 0.66
C SER A 88 18.94 5.91 2.05
N SER A 89 18.95 4.76 2.75
CA SER A 89 18.44 4.66 4.12
C SER A 89 19.27 5.48 5.11
N ARG A 90 20.61 5.44 5.00
CA ARG A 90 21.51 6.19 5.89
C ARG A 90 21.27 7.69 5.74
N MET A 91 21.31 8.22 4.52
CA MET A 91 21.11 9.66 4.26
C MET A 91 19.72 10.12 4.73
N ARG A 92 18.68 9.31 4.53
CA ARG A 92 17.34 9.62 5.06
C ARG A 92 17.31 9.68 6.58
N SER A 93 18.05 8.80 7.27
CA SER A 93 18.17 8.83 8.74
C SER A 93 18.89 10.09 9.21
N GLU A 94 20.04 10.41 8.61
CA GLU A 94 20.85 11.59 8.93
C GLU A 94 20.06 12.90 8.70
N GLU A 95 19.25 12.98 7.64
CA GLU A 95 18.39 14.16 7.42
C GLU A 95 17.26 14.25 8.43
N ARG A 96 16.67 13.12 8.87
CA ARG A 96 15.59 13.12 9.86
C ARG A 96 16.02 13.63 11.23
N GLU A 97 17.29 13.42 11.60
CA GLU A 97 17.87 13.90 12.87
C GLU A 97 18.09 15.42 12.88
N LYS A 98 18.20 16.05 11.71
CA LYS A 98 18.36 17.50 11.59
C LYS A 98 17.03 18.23 11.84
N PRO A 99 17.05 19.41 12.47
CA PRO A 99 15.89 20.30 12.53
C PRO A 99 15.32 20.55 11.13
N ILE A 100 13.99 20.71 11.04
CA ILE A 100 13.32 21.01 9.78
C ILE A 100 13.45 22.52 9.50
N PRO A 101 14.24 22.96 8.50
CA PRO A 101 14.20 24.34 8.08
C PRO A 101 12.86 24.61 7.37
N PHE A 102 12.28 25.78 7.58
CA PHE A 102 11.07 26.17 6.86
C PHE A 102 11.45 26.69 5.47
N THR A 103 11.79 25.77 4.57
CA THR A 103 12.19 26.05 3.18
C THR A 103 11.25 25.35 2.20
N HIS A 104 11.08 25.94 1.01
CA HIS A 104 10.30 25.32 -0.06
C HIS A 104 11.09 24.18 -0.74
N ASP A 105 12.41 24.15 -0.58
CA ASP A 105 13.25 23.03 -1.00
C ASP A 105 13.23 21.91 0.06
N TYR A 106 12.17 21.11 0.03
CA TYR A 106 12.03 19.89 0.84
C TYR A 106 12.63 18.66 0.16
N PHE A 107 12.93 18.73 -1.15
CA PHE A 107 13.32 17.57 -1.93
C PHE A 107 14.61 16.96 -1.40
N ARG A 108 15.57 17.81 -1.04
CA ARG A 108 16.82 17.42 -0.38
C ARG A 108 16.61 16.69 0.95
N ARG A 109 15.56 17.03 1.71
CA ARG A 109 15.28 16.38 3.00
C ARG A 109 14.50 15.06 2.82
N VAL A 110 13.51 15.04 1.94
CA VAL A 110 12.60 13.89 1.77
C VAL A 110 13.29 12.76 0.99
N LEU A 111 14.03 13.12 -0.07
CA LEU A 111 14.74 12.18 -0.95
C LEU A 111 16.21 12.61 -1.15
N PRO A 112 17.03 12.73 -0.07
CA PRO A 112 18.40 13.26 -0.13
C PRO A 112 19.28 12.50 -1.12
N PHE A 113 19.14 11.17 -1.14
CA PHE A 113 19.91 10.31 -2.02
C PHE A 113 19.57 10.54 -3.49
N LEU A 114 18.28 10.70 -3.81
CA LEU A 114 17.86 10.97 -5.19
C LEU A 114 18.31 12.37 -5.62
N HIS A 115 18.17 13.37 -4.74
CA HIS A 115 18.68 14.71 -4.99
C HIS A 115 20.17 14.69 -5.36
N GLN A 116 21.00 14.03 -4.55
CA GLN A 116 22.43 13.93 -4.82
C GLN A 116 22.74 13.24 -6.16
N LEU A 117 21.96 12.23 -6.54
CA LEU A 117 22.16 11.55 -7.82
C LEU A 117 21.75 12.41 -9.01
N LEU A 118 20.67 13.19 -8.89
CA LEU A 118 20.26 14.13 -9.93
C LEU A 118 21.31 15.22 -10.13
N ASP A 119 21.94 15.72 -9.06
CA ASP A 119 23.05 16.67 -9.16
C ASP A 119 24.27 16.06 -9.87
N LYS A 120 24.54 14.77 -9.60
CA LYS A 120 25.74 14.09 -10.10
C LYS A 120 25.61 13.58 -11.53
N TYR A 121 24.45 13.04 -11.89
CA TYR A 121 24.22 12.30 -13.14
C TYR A 121 23.17 12.97 -14.04
N GLY A 122 22.51 14.03 -13.56
CA GLY A 122 21.39 14.66 -14.26
C GLY A 122 20.08 13.89 -14.12
N LYS A 123 19.06 14.38 -14.84
CA LYS A 123 17.66 13.90 -14.77
C LYS A 123 17.48 12.47 -15.26
N ASN A 124 18.26 12.06 -16.25
CA ASN A 124 18.22 10.73 -16.87
C ASN A 124 19.13 9.74 -16.13
N CYS A 125 18.81 9.47 -14.87
CA CYS A 125 19.59 8.56 -14.04
C CYS A 125 18.79 7.36 -13.51
N PHE A 126 19.49 6.34 -13.05
CA PHE A 126 18.89 5.18 -12.39
C PHE A 126 19.51 4.89 -11.02
N ILE A 127 18.72 4.24 -10.17
CA ILE A 127 19.12 3.79 -8.81
C ILE A 127 18.96 2.28 -8.68
N TRP A 128 19.66 1.69 -7.71
CA TRP A 128 19.53 0.27 -7.40
C TRP A 128 18.67 0.00 -6.16
N LEU A 129 17.49 -0.56 -6.36
CA LEU A 129 16.63 -1.12 -5.33
C LEU A 129 17.02 -2.59 -5.08
N GLY A 130 18.08 -2.79 -4.31
CA GLY A 130 18.72 -4.10 -4.21
C GLY A 130 19.27 -4.52 -5.57
N PRO A 131 18.96 -5.73 -6.08
CA PRO A 131 19.38 -6.18 -7.42
C PRO A 131 18.49 -5.68 -8.57
N VAL A 132 17.49 -4.83 -8.31
CA VAL A 132 16.58 -4.31 -9.33
C VAL A 132 16.92 -2.84 -9.61
N PRO A 133 17.24 -2.45 -10.85
CA PRO A 133 17.41 -1.04 -11.19
C PRO A 133 16.04 -0.37 -11.32
N ALA A 134 15.94 0.87 -10.84
CA ALA A 134 14.78 1.74 -11.03
C ALA A 134 15.23 3.00 -11.77
N ILE A 135 14.53 3.34 -12.84
CA ILE A 135 14.85 4.50 -13.69
C ILE A 135 14.08 5.70 -13.14
N ASN A 136 14.75 6.84 -13.01
CA ASN A 136 14.09 8.09 -12.66
C ASN A 136 13.57 8.74 -13.94
N ILE A 137 12.29 9.10 -13.94
CA ILE A 137 11.63 9.82 -15.02
C ILE A 137 11.19 11.16 -14.44
N THR A 138 11.65 12.26 -15.04
CA THR A 138 11.31 13.61 -14.55
C THR A 138 10.55 14.44 -15.58
N GLU A 139 10.55 13.99 -16.83
CA GLU A 139 9.94 14.63 -17.98
C GLU A 139 8.41 14.40 -17.95
N PRO A 140 7.58 15.46 -17.88
CA PRO A 140 6.13 15.31 -17.73
C PRO A 140 5.47 14.45 -18.81
N GLU A 141 5.96 14.51 -20.06
CA GLU A 141 5.40 13.71 -21.15
C GLU A 141 5.68 12.21 -20.97
N LEU A 142 6.87 11.84 -20.49
CA LEU A 142 7.20 10.45 -20.19
C LEU A 142 6.44 9.94 -18.96
N ILE A 143 6.26 10.79 -17.94
CA ILE A 143 5.43 10.47 -16.77
C ILE A 143 3.98 10.23 -17.22
N ARG A 144 3.44 11.12 -18.05
CA ARG A 144 2.08 10.96 -18.62
C ARG A 144 1.97 9.65 -19.40
N GLU A 145 2.92 9.36 -20.28
CA GLU A 145 2.93 8.12 -21.07
C GLU A 145 2.99 6.87 -20.19
N ALA A 146 3.85 6.85 -19.17
CA ALA A 146 3.94 5.74 -18.25
C ALA A 146 2.64 5.53 -17.46
N LEU A 147 2.00 6.61 -17.01
CA LEU A 147 0.75 6.55 -16.25
C LEU A 147 -0.48 6.21 -17.11
N THR A 148 -0.44 6.40 -18.43
CA THR A 148 -1.54 6.00 -19.33
C THR A 148 -1.39 4.56 -19.81
N ARG A 149 -0.16 4.05 -19.99
CA ARG A 149 0.12 2.68 -20.45
C ARG A 149 0.20 1.69 -19.28
N THR A 150 -0.87 1.62 -18.48
CA THR A 150 -0.93 0.85 -17.22
C THR A 150 -0.73 -0.67 -17.39
N ASN A 151 -1.00 -1.23 -18.57
CA ASN A 151 -0.74 -2.64 -18.86
C ASN A 151 0.76 -2.95 -19.03
N GLU A 152 1.55 -1.96 -19.42
CA GLU A 152 2.99 -2.09 -19.68
C GLU A 152 3.82 -1.65 -18.48
N PHE A 153 3.40 -0.56 -17.81
CA PHE A 153 4.01 -0.04 -16.60
C PHE A 153 3.17 -0.44 -15.38
N GLN A 154 3.37 -1.69 -14.94
CA GLN A 154 2.75 -2.22 -13.73
C GLN A 154 3.53 -1.81 -12.48
N LYS A 155 2.83 -1.64 -11.35
CA LYS A 155 3.44 -1.24 -10.09
C LYS A 155 4.54 -2.23 -9.64
N PRO A 156 5.61 -1.74 -9.00
CA PRO A 156 6.74 -2.56 -8.63
C PRO A 156 6.36 -3.59 -7.55
N LYS A 157 6.66 -4.86 -7.80
CA LYS A 157 6.48 -5.94 -6.83
C LYS A 157 7.65 -5.98 -5.85
N LEU A 158 7.58 -5.11 -4.84
CA LEU A 158 8.56 -5.00 -3.76
C LEU A 158 8.39 -6.13 -2.72
N ASN A 159 8.73 -5.86 -1.45
CA ASN A 159 8.60 -6.80 -0.35
C ASN A 159 7.12 -7.22 -0.18
N PRO A 160 6.78 -8.52 -0.25
CA PRO A 160 5.39 -9.00 -0.14
C PRO A 160 4.70 -8.63 1.18
N LEU A 161 5.46 -8.35 2.26
CA LEU A 161 4.89 -7.89 3.52
C LEU A 161 4.35 -6.46 3.45
N ILE A 162 4.90 -5.64 2.55
CA ILE A 162 4.38 -4.27 2.29
C ILE A 162 2.97 -4.37 1.70
N GLY A 163 2.72 -5.37 0.84
CA GLY A 163 1.39 -5.62 0.29
C GLY A 163 0.34 -5.99 1.35
N LEU A 164 0.74 -6.36 2.57
CA LEU A 164 -0.20 -6.58 3.67
C LEU A 164 -0.71 -5.27 4.27
N LEU A 165 -0.03 -4.13 4.09
CA LEU A 165 -0.47 -2.85 4.66
C LEU A 165 -1.67 -2.30 3.88
N ALA A 166 -1.54 -2.24 2.56
CA ALA A 166 -2.53 -1.68 1.67
C ALA A 166 -2.85 -2.68 0.54
N PRO A 167 -3.66 -3.73 0.83
CA PRO A 167 -4.19 -4.60 -0.21
C PRO A 167 -5.29 -3.86 -1.00
N GLY A 168 -6.01 -4.56 -1.87
CA GLY A 168 -7.11 -3.96 -2.62
C GLY A 168 -6.65 -3.19 -3.86
N LEU A 169 -7.46 -2.23 -4.30
CA LEU A 169 -7.33 -1.52 -5.56
C LEU A 169 -5.93 -0.94 -5.84
N VAL A 170 -5.23 -0.45 -4.80
CA VAL A 170 -3.88 0.11 -4.94
C VAL A 170 -2.84 -0.94 -5.37
N SER A 171 -3.09 -2.22 -5.06
CA SER A 171 -2.16 -3.33 -5.31
C SER A 171 -2.51 -4.16 -6.54
N TYR A 172 -3.74 -4.04 -7.06
CA TYR A 172 -4.21 -4.80 -8.21
C TYR A 172 -3.75 -4.21 -9.53
N GLU A 173 -3.69 -5.07 -10.56
CA GLU A 173 -3.36 -4.73 -11.94
C GLU A 173 -4.35 -5.41 -12.89
N GLY A 174 -4.37 -4.95 -14.15
CA GLY A 174 -5.12 -5.57 -15.24
C GLY A 174 -6.63 -5.66 -14.97
N GLU A 175 -7.24 -6.78 -15.37
CA GLU A 175 -8.69 -6.98 -15.28
C GLU A 175 -9.22 -6.90 -13.85
N LYS A 176 -8.47 -7.43 -12.86
CA LYS A 176 -8.87 -7.36 -11.45
C LYS A 176 -8.97 -5.90 -10.99
N TRP A 177 -7.98 -5.08 -11.33
CA TRP A 177 -8.02 -3.64 -11.04
C TRP A 177 -9.21 -2.96 -11.72
N ALA A 178 -9.41 -3.23 -13.01
CA ALA A 178 -10.50 -2.61 -13.78
C ALA A 178 -11.88 -2.94 -13.21
N MET A 179 -12.10 -4.21 -12.83
CA MET A 179 -13.33 -4.67 -12.20
C MET A 179 -13.56 -3.99 -10.84
N HIS A 180 -12.56 -3.98 -9.95
CA HIS A 180 -12.69 -3.35 -8.64
C HIS A 180 -12.94 -1.84 -8.77
N ARG A 181 -12.23 -1.16 -9.68
CA ARG A 181 -12.41 0.27 -9.95
C ARG A 181 -13.84 0.56 -10.40
N LYS A 182 -14.39 -0.26 -11.30
CA LYS A 182 -15.77 -0.14 -11.78
C LYS A 182 -16.78 -0.26 -10.64
N LEU A 183 -16.61 -1.24 -9.74
CA LEU A 183 -17.53 -1.46 -8.61
C LEU A 183 -17.46 -0.36 -7.53
N ILE A 184 -16.29 0.24 -7.34
CA ILE A 184 -16.05 1.26 -6.31
C ILE A 184 -16.46 2.66 -6.78
N ASN A 185 -16.25 2.99 -8.06
CA ASN A 185 -16.48 4.33 -8.61
C ASN A 185 -17.84 4.97 -8.27
N PRO A 186 -18.99 4.23 -8.25
CA PRO A 186 -20.29 4.82 -7.91
C PRO A 186 -20.32 5.55 -6.56
N ALA A 187 -19.54 5.09 -5.58
CA ALA A 187 -19.46 5.72 -4.26
C ALA A 187 -18.76 7.09 -4.27
N PHE A 188 -18.05 7.41 -5.35
CA PHE A 188 -17.36 8.68 -5.55
C PHE A 188 -18.09 9.59 -6.55
N HIS A 189 -19.33 9.27 -6.92
CA HIS A 189 -20.18 10.17 -7.69
C HIS A 189 -20.63 11.36 -6.84
N MET A 190 -20.88 12.49 -7.50
CA MET A 190 -21.18 13.78 -6.85
C MET A 190 -22.32 13.67 -5.83
N GLU A 191 -23.40 12.98 -6.17
CA GLU A 191 -24.56 12.77 -5.30
C GLU A 191 -24.20 12.07 -4.00
N LYS A 192 -23.30 11.08 -4.05
CA LYS A 192 -22.85 10.33 -2.88
C LYS A 192 -21.84 11.12 -2.06
N LEU A 193 -20.96 11.89 -2.72
CA LEU A 193 -20.04 12.81 -2.04
C LEU A 193 -20.78 13.91 -1.25
N LYS A 194 -21.92 14.40 -1.76
CA LYS A 194 -22.78 15.36 -1.05
C LYS A 194 -23.23 14.82 0.32
N LEU A 195 -23.55 13.53 0.40
CA LEU A 195 -23.97 12.88 1.65
C LEU A 195 -22.83 12.74 2.66
N MET A 196 -21.59 12.58 2.17
CA MET A 196 -20.41 12.50 3.04
C MET A 196 -20.07 13.82 3.72
N LEU A 197 -20.46 14.97 3.14
CA LEU A 197 -20.17 16.30 3.72
C LEU A 197 -20.75 16.46 5.13
N THR A 198 -21.92 15.88 5.40
CA THR A 198 -22.52 15.89 6.74
C THR A 198 -21.65 15.15 7.74
N ALA A 199 -21.12 13.98 7.36
CA ALA A 199 -20.19 13.21 8.18
C ALA A 199 -18.91 14.02 8.47
N PHE A 200 -18.36 14.69 7.46
CA PHE A 200 -17.17 15.54 7.62
C PHE A 200 -17.43 16.68 8.60
N SER A 201 -18.53 17.39 8.42
CA SER A 201 -18.92 18.53 9.25
C SER A 201 -19.11 18.14 10.70
N MET A 202 -19.76 17.00 10.97
CA MET A 202 -19.94 16.49 12.34
C MET A 202 -18.60 16.24 13.04
N SER A 203 -17.68 15.51 12.41
CA SER A 203 -16.37 15.20 12.99
C SER A 203 -15.52 16.47 13.23
N ILE A 204 -15.58 17.43 12.30
CA ILE A 204 -14.87 18.71 12.42
C ILE A 204 -15.43 19.53 13.59
N VAL A 205 -16.75 19.69 13.68
CA VAL A 205 -17.40 20.46 14.74
C VAL A 205 -17.12 19.86 16.11
N GLU A 206 -17.16 18.54 16.26
CA GLU A 206 -16.81 17.87 17.53
C GLU A 206 -15.35 18.14 17.93
N THR A 207 -14.44 18.15 16.97
CA THR A 207 -13.02 18.43 17.21
C THR A 207 -12.79 19.89 17.62
N VAL A 208 -13.41 20.83 16.90
CA VAL A 208 -13.33 22.27 17.22
C VAL A 208 -13.93 22.56 18.60
N LYS A 209 -15.08 21.97 18.95
CA LYS A 209 -15.69 22.11 20.28
C LYS A 209 -14.76 21.63 21.41
N LYS A 210 -13.99 20.57 21.18
CA LYS A 210 -12.98 20.10 22.15
C LYS A 210 -11.88 21.16 22.35
N TRP A 211 -11.40 21.77 21.27
CA TRP A 211 -10.42 22.86 21.35
C TRP A 211 -10.98 24.10 22.04
N GLU A 212 -12.21 24.52 21.69
CA GLU A 212 -12.89 25.65 22.32
C GLU A 212 -13.04 25.46 23.84
N LYS A 213 -13.40 24.25 24.29
CA LYS A 213 -13.49 23.93 25.71
C LYS A 213 -12.13 24.10 26.41
N THR A 214 -11.05 23.62 25.80
CA THR A 214 -9.69 23.81 26.36
C THR A 214 -9.32 25.28 26.45
N ILE A 215 -9.59 26.07 25.41
CA ILE A 215 -9.27 27.50 25.35
C ILE A 215 -10.12 28.32 26.34
N SER A 216 -11.41 27.99 26.50
CA SER A 216 -12.32 28.71 27.40
C SER A 216 -11.89 28.70 28.87
N VAL A 217 -11.10 27.70 29.28
CA VAL A 217 -10.59 27.57 30.65
C VAL A 217 -9.40 28.49 30.90
N THR A 218 -8.57 28.74 29.89
CA THR A 218 -7.26 29.42 30.05
C THR A 218 -7.15 30.74 29.28
N GLY A 219 -8.13 31.10 28.46
CA GLY A 219 -8.12 32.27 27.55
C GLY A 219 -7.26 32.07 26.30
N SER A 220 -6.17 31.29 26.40
CA SER A 220 -5.35 30.81 25.28
C SER A 220 -4.72 29.45 25.65
N SER A 221 -4.46 28.60 24.65
CA SER A 221 -3.81 27.29 24.89
C SER A 221 -2.89 26.94 23.72
N GLU A 222 -1.74 26.37 24.04
CA GLU A 222 -0.92 25.63 23.08
C GLU A 222 -1.51 24.22 22.92
N ILE A 223 -1.62 23.75 21.67
CA ILE A 223 -2.21 22.44 21.35
C ILE A 223 -1.33 21.79 20.29
N ASP A 224 -0.86 20.58 20.56
CA ASP A 224 -0.31 19.71 19.51
C ASP A 224 -1.46 19.20 18.63
N VAL A 225 -1.57 19.74 17.42
CA VAL A 225 -2.68 19.42 16.50
C VAL A 225 -2.53 18.06 15.82
N TRP A 226 -1.33 17.46 15.78
CA TRP A 226 -1.10 16.24 15.01
C TRP A 226 -1.99 15.06 15.48
N PRO A 227 -2.06 14.72 16.78
CA PRO A 227 -2.92 13.65 17.25
C PRO A 227 -4.40 13.93 16.97
N HIS A 228 -4.83 15.19 17.13
CA HIS A 228 -6.21 15.61 16.89
C HIS A 228 -6.60 15.47 15.42
N LEU A 229 -5.74 15.86 14.49
CA LEU A 229 -5.99 15.73 13.05
C LEU A 229 -5.92 14.27 12.58
N THR A 230 -5.08 13.45 13.21
CA THR A 230 -5.07 12.00 12.99
C THR A 230 -6.42 11.40 13.39
N THR A 231 -6.90 11.67 14.61
CA THR A 231 -8.22 11.21 15.08
C THR A 231 -9.37 11.79 14.24
N LEU A 232 -9.29 13.06 13.84
CA LEU A 232 -10.30 13.69 12.97
C LEU A 232 -10.42 12.95 11.64
N SER A 233 -9.30 12.72 10.95
CA SER A 233 -9.32 12.01 9.66
C SER A 233 -9.83 10.57 9.79
N ALA A 234 -9.50 9.91 10.90
CA ALA A 234 -9.95 8.57 11.24
C ALA A 234 -11.47 8.52 11.49
N ASP A 235 -12.01 9.49 12.22
CA ASP A 235 -13.46 9.61 12.46
C ASP A 235 -14.21 9.96 11.17
N VAL A 236 -13.66 10.87 10.37
CA VAL A 236 -14.20 11.26 9.06
C VAL A 236 -14.36 10.04 8.14
N ILE A 237 -13.30 9.24 7.97
CA ILE A 237 -13.39 8.05 7.11
C ILE A 237 -14.30 6.98 7.71
N SER A 238 -14.31 6.77 9.03
CA SER A 238 -15.24 5.84 9.68
C SER A 238 -16.71 6.22 9.40
N ARG A 239 -17.06 7.50 9.55
CA ARG A 239 -18.44 7.97 9.33
C ARG A 239 -18.82 7.94 7.86
N ALA A 240 -17.97 8.47 6.98
CA ALA A 240 -18.28 8.62 5.56
C ALA A 240 -18.24 7.29 4.79
N ALA A 241 -17.28 6.41 5.11
CA ALA A 241 -17.12 5.16 4.38
C ALA A 241 -17.89 3.98 5.00
N PHE A 242 -18.08 3.96 6.33
CA PHE A 242 -18.61 2.80 7.04
C PHE A 242 -19.85 3.10 7.87
N GLY A 243 -20.29 4.36 7.94
CA GLY A 243 -21.41 4.77 8.77
C GLY A 243 -21.20 4.47 10.26
N SER A 244 -19.94 4.38 10.69
CA SER A 244 -19.50 4.05 12.05
C SER A 244 -18.73 5.22 12.68
N SER A 245 -18.53 5.17 14.00
CA SER A 245 -17.68 6.16 14.70
C SER A 245 -16.22 5.72 14.72
N TYR A 246 -15.31 6.66 14.98
CA TYR A 246 -13.92 6.35 15.28
C TYR A 246 -13.75 5.21 16.30
N GLU A 247 -14.58 5.17 17.35
CA GLU A 247 -14.47 4.16 18.41
C GLU A 247 -14.68 2.72 17.91
N GLU A 248 -15.55 2.50 16.91
CA GLU A 248 -15.75 1.17 16.30
C GLU A 248 -14.53 0.75 15.47
N GLY A 249 -13.79 1.72 14.90
CA GLY A 249 -12.58 1.50 14.09
C GLY A 249 -11.25 1.66 14.83
N ARG A 250 -11.26 2.12 16.09
CA ARG A 250 -10.05 2.53 16.83
C ARG A 250 -8.95 1.47 16.83
N ARG A 251 -9.33 0.22 17.11
CA ARG A 251 -8.37 -0.89 17.12
C ARG A 251 -7.76 -1.16 15.75
N ILE A 252 -8.53 -0.98 14.67
CA ILE A 252 -8.03 -1.13 13.29
C ILE A 252 -6.97 -0.06 13.01
N PHE A 253 -7.22 1.19 13.40
CA PHE A 253 -6.28 2.29 13.20
C PHE A 253 -4.98 2.12 13.99
N GLU A 254 -5.06 1.69 15.25
CA GLU A 254 -3.88 1.37 16.08
C GLU A 254 -3.01 0.30 15.42
N LEU A 255 -3.64 -0.77 14.90
CA LEU A 255 -2.98 -1.86 14.20
C LEU A 255 -2.38 -1.42 12.85
N LEU A 256 -3.08 -0.58 12.09
CA LEU A 256 -2.59 0.00 10.83
C LEU A 256 -1.38 0.91 11.06
N LYS A 257 -1.38 1.70 12.14
CA LYS A 257 -0.23 2.54 12.52
C LYS A 257 1.00 1.68 12.79
N GLU A 258 0.87 0.64 13.61
CA GLU A 258 1.99 -0.28 13.88
C GLU A 258 2.46 -0.99 12.59
N GLN A 259 1.53 -1.42 11.74
CA GLN A 259 1.84 -2.03 10.46
C GLN A 259 2.61 -1.08 9.53
N THR A 260 2.26 0.21 9.55
CA THR A 260 2.91 1.27 8.78
C THR A 260 4.35 1.48 9.24
N GLU A 261 4.60 1.54 10.55
CA GLU A 261 5.95 1.68 11.13
C GLU A 261 6.87 0.50 10.74
N ILE A 262 6.33 -0.73 10.73
CA ILE A 262 7.06 -1.89 10.24
C ILE A 262 7.34 -1.75 8.73
N THR A 263 6.35 -1.37 7.95
CA THR A 263 6.43 -1.25 6.49
C THR A 263 7.46 -0.20 6.06
N VAL A 264 7.54 0.95 6.74
CA VAL A 264 8.56 1.98 6.50
C VAL A 264 9.97 1.42 6.62
N ARG A 265 10.24 0.57 7.63
CA ARG A 265 11.54 -0.11 7.79
C ARG A 265 11.80 -1.12 6.68
N LEU A 266 10.75 -1.84 6.23
CA LEU A 266 10.87 -2.79 5.14
C LEU A 266 11.20 -2.11 3.80
N PHE A 267 10.61 -0.94 3.53
CA PHE A 267 10.93 -0.11 2.35
C PHE A 267 12.39 0.35 2.32
N GLN A 268 13.05 0.45 3.48
CA GLN A 268 14.46 0.84 3.60
C GLN A 268 15.43 -0.35 3.51
N SER A 269 14.91 -1.57 3.36
CA SER A 269 15.68 -2.81 3.36
C SER A 269 15.58 -3.56 2.03
N VAL A 270 16.58 -4.37 1.71
CA VAL A 270 16.51 -5.28 0.58
C VAL A 270 15.65 -6.48 0.94
N TYR A 271 14.64 -6.76 0.12
CA TYR A 271 13.89 -7.99 0.22
C TYR A 271 14.67 -9.17 -0.37
N LEU A 272 14.84 -10.24 0.41
CA LEU A 272 15.38 -11.50 -0.06
C LEU A 272 14.22 -12.46 -0.41
N PRO A 273 14.19 -13.04 -1.62
CA PRO A 273 13.20 -14.05 -1.97
C PRO A 273 13.13 -15.17 -0.93
N GLY A 274 11.91 -15.49 -0.49
CA GLY A 274 11.66 -16.52 0.52
C GLY A 274 11.67 -16.03 1.98
N TRP A 275 12.21 -14.83 2.27
CA TRP A 275 12.25 -14.31 3.64
C TRP A 275 10.87 -14.18 4.30
N LYS A 276 9.81 -13.99 3.53
CA LYS A 276 8.42 -13.91 4.05
C LYS A 276 7.93 -15.20 4.74
N TYR A 277 8.57 -16.33 4.45
CA TYR A 277 8.24 -17.63 5.03
C TYR A 277 9.03 -17.95 6.30
N LEU A 278 10.11 -17.21 6.57
CA LEU A 278 10.89 -17.40 7.78
C LEU A 278 10.11 -16.91 9.02
N PRO A 279 10.22 -17.58 10.17
CA PRO A 279 9.52 -17.21 11.41
C PRO A 279 10.23 -16.05 12.13
N THR A 280 10.50 -14.94 11.45
CA THR A 280 11.09 -13.75 12.08
C THR A 280 10.06 -13.02 12.94
N LYS A 281 10.52 -12.26 13.94
CA LYS A 281 9.64 -11.43 14.78
C LYS A 281 8.77 -10.50 13.93
N THR A 282 9.36 -9.85 12.92
CA THR A 282 8.65 -8.97 11.98
C THR A 282 7.58 -9.71 11.19
N ASN A 283 7.88 -10.89 10.64
CA ASN A 283 6.91 -11.65 9.84
C ASN A 283 5.76 -12.14 10.70
N LYS A 284 6.07 -12.65 11.90
CA LYS A 284 5.05 -13.11 12.85
C LYS A 284 4.12 -11.95 13.22
N ARG A 285 4.69 -10.81 13.60
CA ARG A 285 3.91 -9.63 14.00
C ARG A 285 3.06 -9.07 12.86
N MET A 286 3.60 -8.96 11.64
CA MET A 286 2.83 -8.54 10.46
C MET A 286 1.64 -9.46 10.16
N LYS A 287 1.82 -10.79 10.31
CA LYS A 287 0.75 -11.76 10.13
C LYS A 287 -0.32 -11.67 11.23
N GLU A 288 0.09 -11.52 12.49
CA GLU A 288 -0.82 -11.33 13.63
C GLU A 288 -1.68 -10.08 13.45
N ILE A 289 -1.04 -8.94 13.16
CA ILE A 289 -1.73 -7.66 12.91
C ILE A 289 -2.72 -7.83 11.76
N ASN A 290 -2.29 -8.42 10.64
CA ASN A 290 -3.17 -8.60 9.49
C ASN A 290 -4.36 -9.49 9.82
N ALA A 291 -4.15 -10.62 10.53
CA ALA A 291 -5.24 -11.50 10.93
C ALA A 291 -6.23 -10.81 11.88
N GLU A 292 -5.74 -9.97 12.81
CA GLU A 292 -6.59 -9.22 13.72
C GLU A 292 -7.44 -8.17 12.98
N ILE A 293 -6.83 -7.39 12.08
CA ILE A 293 -7.54 -6.41 11.24
C ILE A 293 -8.61 -7.12 10.38
N GLN A 294 -8.25 -8.22 9.73
CA GLN A 294 -9.16 -9.00 8.89
C GLN A 294 -10.38 -9.50 9.67
N ARG A 295 -10.18 -9.97 10.92
CA ARG A 295 -11.27 -10.40 11.81
C ARG A 295 -12.20 -9.23 12.19
N LEU A 296 -11.64 -8.05 12.50
CA LEU A 296 -12.43 -6.87 12.87
C LEU A 296 -13.26 -6.37 11.67
N LEU A 297 -12.63 -6.22 10.50
CA LEU A 297 -13.30 -5.80 9.28
C LEU A 297 -14.37 -6.80 8.84
N LYS A 298 -14.10 -8.11 8.95
CA LYS A 298 -15.09 -9.15 8.72
C LYS A 298 -16.33 -8.92 9.58
N GLY A 299 -16.17 -8.59 10.86
CA GLY A 299 -17.27 -8.28 11.77
C GLY A 299 -18.13 -7.09 11.28
N ILE A 300 -17.50 -6.03 10.79
CA ILE A 300 -18.19 -4.84 10.24
C ILE A 300 -18.99 -5.21 8.98
N ILE A 301 -18.36 -5.94 8.04
CA ILE A 301 -19.00 -6.33 6.78
C ILE A 301 -20.13 -7.33 7.03
N ASP A 302 -19.94 -8.33 7.91
CA ASP A 302 -20.99 -9.30 8.24
C ASP A 302 -22.18 -8.66 8.94
N LYS A 303 -21.94 -7.70 9.85
CA LYS A 303 -23.00 -6.91 10.48
C LYS A 303 -23.81 -6.15 9.43
N ARG A 304 -23.14 -5.54 8.45
CA ARG A 304 -23.80 -4.81 7.36
C ARG A 304 -24.60 -5.75 6.45
N ARG A 305 -24.01 -6.89 6.07
CA ARG A 305 -24.67 -7.89 5.22
C ARG A 305 -25.96 -8.40 5.83
N LYS A 306 -25.94 -8.74 7.12
CA LYS A 306 -27.13 -9.20 7.85
C LYS A 306 -28.23 -8.14 7.91
N ALA A 307 -27.88 -6.87 8.10
CA ALA A 307 -28.84 -5.77 8.07
C ALA A 307 -29.52 -5.64 6.69
N MET A 308 -28.74 -5.76 5.60
CA MET A 308 -29.28 -5.75 4.24
C MET A 308 -30.19 -6.95 3.96
N GLU A 309 -29.81 -8.15 4.41
CA GLU A 309 -30.63 -9.37 4.30
C GLU A 309 -31.95 -9.26 5.10
N ALA A 310 -31.94 -8.52 6.21
CA ALA A 310 -33.13 -8.23 7.01
C ALA A 310 -34.04 -7.13 6.42
N GLY A 311 -33.69 -6.57 5.26
CA GLY A 311 -34.45 -5.52 4.60
C GLY A 311 -34.26 -4.12 5.18
N GLU A 312 -33.23 -3.90 6.01
CA GLU A 312 -32.88 -2.54 6.45
C GLU A 312 -32.41 -1.70 5.25
N LEU A 313 -32.75 -0.41 5.26
CA LEU A 313 -32.30 0.54 4.24
C LEU A 313 -30.77 0.53 4.14
N VAL A 314 -30.28 0.24 2.92
CA VAL A 314 -28.84 0.34 2.61
C VAL A 314 -28.42 1.77 2.88
N LYS A 315 -27.49 1.95 3.84
CA LYS A 315 -26.91 3.27 4.07
C LYS A 315 -26.09 3.65 2.83
N ASP A 316 -26.24 4.89 2.37
CA ASP A 316 -25.49 5.49 1.27
C ASP A 316 -24.03 5.82 1.64
N ASP A 317 -23.37 4.95 2.42
CA ASP A 317 -21.94 5.01 2.69
C ASP A 317 -21.15 4.14 1.70
N LEU A 318 -19.83 4.35 1.63
CA LEU A 318 -18.93 3.67 0.68
C LEU A 318 -19.10 2.14 0.72
N LEU A 319 -19.18 1.55 1.92
CA LEU A 319 -19.36 0.11 2.09
C LEU A 319 -20.73 -0.35 1.56
N GLY A 320 -21.81 0.36 1.90
CA GLY A 320 -23.15 0.04 1.41
C GLY A 320 -23.23 0.05 -0.12
N ILE A 321 -22.70 1.11 -0.74
CA ILE A 321 -22.68 1.27 -2.20
C ILE A 321 -21.83 0.20 -2.87
N LEU A 322 -20.68 -0.15 -2.28
CA LEU A 322 -19.82 -1.22 -2.77
C LEU A 322 -20.52 -2.58 -2.72
N MET A 323 -21.16 -2.90 -1.59
CA MET A 323 -21.88 -4.16 -1.41
C MET A 323 -23.06 -4.27 -2.38
N GLU A 324 -23.82 -3.20 -2.58
CA GLU A 324 -24.92 -3.14 -3.54
C GLU A 324 -24.42 -3.30 -4.99
N SER A 325 -23.37 -2.58 -5.37
CA SER A 325 -22.77 -2.66 -6.71
C SER A 325 -22.24 -4.07 -6.99
N ASN A 326 -21.58 -4.68 -6.01
CA ASN A 326 -21.09 -6.04 -6.12
C ASN A 326 -22.23 -7.06 -6.24
N PHE A 327 -23.29 -6.91 -5.44
CA PHE A 327 -24.47 -7.77 -5.51
C PHE A 327 -25.13 -7.71 -6.90
N LYS A 328 -25.33 -6.51 -7.44
CA LYS A 328 -25.86 -6.30 -8.80
C LYS A 328 -24.97 -6.94 -9.87
N GLU A 329 -23.64 -6.82 -9.75
CA GLU A 329 -22.70 -7.44 -10.68
C GLU A 329 -22.78 -8.98 -10.61
N THR A 330 -22.85 -9.57 -9.41
CA THR A 330 -22.96 -11.03 -9.21
C THR A 330 -24.28 -11.63 -9.72
N GLN A 331 -25.37 -10.85 -9.74
CA GLN A 331 -26.67 -11.29 -10.27
C GLN A 331 -26.78 -11.14 -11.79
N SER A 332 -25.90 -10.38 -12.43
CA SER A 332 -25.92 -10.27 -13.89
C SER A 332 -25.55 -11.62 -14.52
N HIS A 333 -26.56 -12.32 -15.08
CA HIS A 333 -26.45 -13.64 -15.72
C HIS A 333 -25.71 -13.61 -17.06
N ASP A 334 -24.58 -12.93 -17.13
CA ASP A 334 -23.74 -12.92 -18.32
C ASP A 334 -22.80 -14.14 -18.29
N ILE A 335 -23.23 -15.20 -18.98
CA ILE A 335 -22.59 -16.54 -19.02
C ILE A 335 -21.14 -16.46 -19.57
N ASN A 336 -20.79 -15.36 -20.25
CA ASN A 336 -19.46 -15.12 -20.81
C ASN A 336 -18.51 -14.33 -19.89
N LYS A 337 -18.93 -13.89 -18.70
CA LYS A 337 -18.05 -13.16 -17.79
C LYS A 337 -17.08 -14.10 -17.07
N GLN A 338 -15.79 -13.88 -17.29
CA GLN A 338 -14.72 -14.61 -16.57
C GLN A 338 -14.63 -14.27 -15.07
N HIS A 339 -15.16 -13.12 -14.63
CA HIS A 339 -15.07 -12.65 -13.24
C HIS A 339 -16.46 -12.31 -12.68
N PRO A 340 -17.00 -13.08 -11.72
CA PRO A 340 -18.38 -12.92 -11.24
C PRO A 340 -18.59 -11.76 -10.25
N GLY A 341 -17.58 -10.91 -10.00
CA GLY A 341 -17.63 -9.83 -9.01
C GLY A 341 -16.53 -9.96 -7.95
N MET A 342 -16.57 -9.08 -6.95
CA MET A 342 -15.64 -9.02 -5.83
C MET A 342 -15.93 -10.14 -4.81
N SER A 343 -14.90 -10.89 -4.40
CA SER A 343 -15.05 -11.89 -3.34
C SER A 343 -15.21 -11.26 -1.96
N PHE A 344 -15.62 -12.05 -0.96
CA PHE A 344 -15.68 -11.55 0.42
C PHE A 344 -14.31 -11.10 0.95
N GLN A 345 -13.25 -11.83 0.61
CA GLN A 345 -11.89 -11.45 0.98
C GLN A 345 -11.46 -10.14 0.31
N ASP A 346 -11.83 -9.97 -0.97
CA ASP A 346 -11.55 -8.73 -1.69
C ASP A 346 -12.26 -7.53 -1.04
N MET A 347 -13.51 -7.69 -0.57
CA MET A 347 -14.21 -6.63 0.16
C MET A 347 -13.49 -6.26 1.46
N ILE A 348 -12.96 -7.23 2.22
CA ILE A 348 -12.17 -6.92 3.41
C ILE A 348 -10.91 -6.12 3.04
N ASP A 349 -10.24 -6.52 1.95
CA ASP A 349 -9.03 -5.87 1.48
C ASP A 349 -9.29 -4.43 1.03
N GLU A 350 -10.41 -4.16 0.33
CA GLU A 350 -10.80 -2.78 -0.02
C GLU A 350 -11.18 -1.95 1.22
N CYS A 351 -11.92 -2.53 2.18
CA CYS A 351 -12.23 -1.84 3.42
C CYS A 351 -10.96 -1.45 4.19
N LYS A 352 -9.98 -2.36 4.25
CA LYS A 352 -8.68 -2.08 4.85
C LYS A 352 -7.97 -0.93 4.14
N LEU A 353 -7.99 -0.94 2.80
CA LEU A 353 -7.41 0.13 1.99
C LEU A 353 -8.06 1.47 2.29
N PHE A 354 -9.40 1.55 2.37
CA PHE A 354 -10.09 2.82 2.64
C PHE A 354 -9.78 3.36 4.02
N TYR A 355 -9.76 2.51 5.06
CA TYR A 355 -9.36 2.91 6.40
C TYR A 355 -7.94 3.50 6.43
N PHE A 356 -6.98 2.83 5.79
CA PHE A 356 -5.60 3.29 5.73
C PHE A 356 -5.44 4.58 4.91
N ALA A 357 -5.93 4.58 3.68
CA ALA A 357 -5.76 5.69 2.74
C ALA A 357 -6.44 6.97 3.22
N GLY A 358 -7.66 6.85 3.76
CA GLY A 358 -8.46 7.99 4.22
C GLY A 358 -7.87 8.69 5.46
N GLN A 359 -7.26 7.95 6.39
CA GLN A 359 -6.65 8.52 7.59
C GLN A 359 -5.27 9.12 7.32
N GLU A 360 -4.33 8.30 6.85
CA GLU A 360 -2.90 8.66 6.87
C GLU A 360 -2.61 9.84 5.95
N THR A 361 -3.16 9.83 4.74
CA THR A 361 -2.90 10.91 3.77
C THR A 361 -3.60 12.21 4.17
N THR A 362 -4.86 12.14 4.61
CA THR A 362 -5.64 13.32 4.98
C THR A 362 -5.09 13.99 6.24
N SER A 363 -4.70 13.22 7.27
CA SER A 363 -4.15 13.80 8.50
C SER A 363 -2.87 14.59 8.26
N VAL A 364 -1.93 14.01 7.50
CA VAL A 364 -0.67 14.67 7.14
C VAL A 364 -0.93 15.92 6.29
N LEU A 365 -1.89 15.86 5.35
CA LEU A 365 -2.26 17.01 4.53
C LEU A 365 -2.81 18.17 5.37
N LEU A 366 -3.68 17.87 6.33
CA LEU A 366 -4.25 18.86 7.23
C LEU A 366 -3.18 19.47 8.15
N VAL A 367 -2.25 18.66 8.66
CA VAL A 367 -1.14 19.17 9.48
C VAL A 367 -0.30 20.16 8.68
N TRP A 368 0.16 19.78 7.49
CA TRP A 368 0.98 20.67 6.65
C TRP A 368 0.19 21.91 6.22
N THR A 369 -1.10 21.77 5.97
CA THR A 369 -1.99 22.91 5.71
C THR A 369 -1.99 23.89 6.89
N MET A 370 -2.16 23.42 8.14
CA MET A 370 -2.10 24.28 9.33
C MET A 370 -0.73 24.93 9.52
N ILE A 371 0.36 24.18 9.31
CA ILE A 371 1.73 24.70 9.41
C ILE A 371 1.95 25.81 8.39
N LEU A 372 1.58 25.59 7.12
CA LEU A 372 1.77 26.56 6.04
C LEU A 372 0.90 27.81 6.27
N LEU A 373 -0.37 27.65 6.67
CA LEU A 373 -1.24 28.80 7.01
C LEU A 373 -0.72 29.59 8.21
N SER A 374 -0.08 28.92 9.19
CA SER A 374 0.52 29.61 10.34
C SER A 374 1.68 30.53 9.93
N LYS A 375 2.40 30.19 8.87
CA LYS A 375 3.55 30.96 8.36
C LYS A 375 3.17 31.97 7.28
N HIS A 376 2.12 31.70 6.51
CA HIS A 376 1.61 32.56 5.44
C HIS A 376 0.30 33.22 5.86
N GLN A 377 0.40 34.16 6.80
CA GLN A 377 -0.75 34.84 7.43
C GLN A 377 -1.61 35.64 6.45
N ASP A 378 -1.01 36.15 5.37
CA ASP A 378 -1.71 36.81 4.27
C ASP A 378 -2.66 35.84 3.55
N TRP A 379 -2.21 34.62 3.27
CA TRP A 379 -3.03 33.56 2.69
C TRP A 379 -4.08 33.07 3.67
N GLN A 380 -3.74 32.93 4.95
CA GLN A 380 -4.71 32.57 5.99
C GLN A 380 -5.85 33.60 6.08
N LYS A 381 -5.53 34.89 6.04
CA LYS A 381 -6.52 35.97 6.05
C LYS A 381 -7.42 35.92 4.81
N ARG A 382 -6.84 35.78 3.61
CA ARG A 382 -7.60 35.69 2.35
C ARG A 382 -8.55 34.48 2.34
N ALA A 383 -8.07 33.31 2.76
CA ALA A 383 -8.90 32.10 2.86
C ALA A 383 -10.05 32.29 3.85
N ARG A 384 -9.78 32.92 5.00
CA ARG A 384 -10.82 33.23 6.00
C ARG A 384 -11.87 34.21 5.48
N GLU A 385 -11.44 35.28 4.81
CA GLU A 385 -12.34 36.27 4.21
C GLU A 385 -13.22 35.66 3.12
N GLU A 386 -12.65 34.80 2.26
CA GLU A 386 -13.39 34.07 1.22
C GLU A 386 -14.48 33.17 1.83
N VAL A 387 -14.13 32.39 2.86
CA VAL A 387 -15.10 31.51 3.57
C VAL A 387 -16.20 32.33 4.23
N LEU A 388 -15.85 33.42 4.93
CA LEU A 388 -16.82 34.29 5.59
C LEU A 388 -17.73 35.01 4.58
N ALA A 389 -17.20 35.45 3.44
CA ALA A 389 -17.99 36.09 2.40
C ALA A 389 -19.00 35.12 1.78
N LYS A 390 -18.64 33.84 1.65
CA LYS A 390 -19.51 32.84 1.03
C LYS A 390 -20.54 32.23 2.00
N PHE A 391 -20.13 31.95 3.23
CA PHE A 391 -20.95 31.19 4.18
C PHE A 391 -21.33 31.95 5.45
N GLY A 392 -20.72 33.11 5.71
CA GLY A 392 -20.93 33.86 6.96
C GLY A 392 -20.56 33.01 8.18
N LYS A 393 -21.53 32.81 9.08
CA LYS A 393 -21.42 31.94 10.26
C LYS A 393 -22.10 30.58 10.07
N ASN A 394 -22.66 30.32 8.89
CA ASN A 394 -23.35 29.07 8.60
C ASN A 394 -22.33 27.96 8.26
N GLN A 395 -22.77 26.71 8.38
CA GLN A 395 -21.93 25.58 7.95
C GLN A 395 -21.77 25.58 6.43
N PRO A 396 -20.58 25.21 5.90
CA PRO A 396 -20.37 25.11 4.47
C PRO A 396 -21.29 24.09 3.81
N GLU A 397 -22.02 24.51 2.79
CA GLU A 397 -22.81 23.64 1.92
C GLU A 397 -21.99 23.20 0.69
N PHE A 398 -22.31 22.02 0.15
CA PHE A 398 -21.54 21.38 -0.92
C PHE A 398 -21.38 22.28 -2.15
N ASP A 399 -22.46 22.89 -2.63
CA ASP A 399 -22.44 23.71 -3.84
C ASP A 399 -21.64 25.03 -3.62
N GLY A 400 -21.49 25.45 -2.36
CA GLY A 400 -20.64 26.58 -2.00
C GLY A 400 -19.14 26.27 -2.05
N LEU A 401 -18.73 25.01 -1.83
CA LEU A 401 -17.31 24.63 -1.74
C LEU A 401 -16.54 24.88 -3.04
N ASN A 402 -17.19 24.65 -4.19
CA ASN A 402 -16.58 24.90 -5.51
C ASN A 402 -16.28 26.38 -5.78
N HIS A 403 -16.81 27.29 -4.95
CA HIS A 403 -16.55 28.72 -5.06
C HIS A 403 -15.36 29.19 -4.20
N LEU A 404 -14.78 28.33 -3.37
CA LEU A 404 -13.64 28.64 -2.51
C LEU A 404 -12.30 28.54 -3.26
N LYS A 405 -12.09 29.44 -4.24
CA LYS A 405 -10.93 29.41 -5.14
C LYS A 405 -9.60 29.51 -4.40
N THR A 406 -9.53 30.36 -3.37
CA THR A 406 -8.32 30.57 -2.57
C THR A 406 -7.99 29.33 -1.75
N VAL A 407 -9.00 28.71 -1.14
CA VAL A 407 -8.83 27.44 -0.40
C VAL A 407 -8.40 26.31 -1.34
N SER A 408 -9.03 26.18 -2.52
CA SER A 408 -8.66 25.18 -3.52
C SER A 408 -7.24 25.40 -4.06
N TYR A 409 -6.86 26.65 -4.31
CA TYR A 409 -5.51 27.00 -4.72
C TYR A 409 -4.51 26.55 -3.65
N PHE A 410 -4.71 26.96 -2.40
CA PHE A 410 -3.80 26.57 -1.31
C PHE A 410 -3.68 25.06 -1.17
N HIS A 411 -4.78 24.33 -1.23
CA HIS A 411 -4.79 22.86 -1.18
C HIS A 411 -3.94 22.22 -2.28
N ASN A 412 -4.01 22.73 -3.51
CA ASN A 412 -3.22 22.22 -4.64
C ASN A 412 -1.72 22.53 -4.51
N TYR A 413 -1.37 23.61 -3.81
CA TYR A 413 0.01 24.03 -3.58
C TYR A 413 0.60 23.52 -2.27
N THR A 414 -0.21 22.98 -1.34
CA THR A 414 0.29 22.18 -0.22
C THR A 414 1.00 20.96 -0.80
N PRO A 415 2.34 20.89 -0.73
CA PRO A 415 3.06 19.93 -1.55
C PRO A 415 2.70 18.49 -1.17
N PHE A 416 2.14 17.73 -2.12
CA PHE A 416 1.88 16.29 -1.95
C PHE A 416 3.17 15.50 -1.64
N SER A 417 4.33 16.06 -1.92
CA SER A 417 5.63 15.55 -1.50
C SER A 417 5.81 15.46 0.02
N TYR A 418 5.14 16.32 0.80
CA TYR A 418 5.12 16.20 2.26
C TYR A 418 4.33 14.99 2.75
N LEU A 419 3.46 14.42 1.90
CA LEU A 419 2.71 13.20 2.17
C LEU A 419 3.56 11.93 1.96
N GLY A 420 4.83 12.07 1.55
CA GLY A 420 5.70 10.93 1.28
C GLY A 420 5.27 10.09 0.07
N VAL A 421 4.34 10.61 -0.75
CA VAL A 421 3.86 9.93 -1.95
C VAL A 421 4.84 10.21 -3.09
N SER A 422 5.86 9.37 -3.23
CA SER A 422 6.66 9.26 -4.45
C SER A 422 6.12 8.09 -5.27
N ALA A 423 5.68 8.34 -6.51
CA ALA A 423 5.29 7.27 -7.42
C ALA A 423 6.55 6.52 -7.88
N THR A 424 6.54 5.20 -7.76
CA THR A 424 7.48 4.31 -8.43
C THR A 424 6.63 3.41 -9.32
N CYS A 425 6.83 3.52 -10.63
CA CYS A 425 6.21 2.65 -11.63
C CYS A 425 7.15 1.50 -11.94
#